data_AF-A0A2V5NGU2-F1
#
_entry.id   AF-A0A2V5NGU2-F1
#
_cell.length_a   1.000
_cell.length_b   1.000
_cell.length_c   1.000
_cell.angle_alpha   90.00
_cell.angle_beta   90.00
_cell.angle_gamma   90.00
#
_symmetry.space_group_name_H-M   'P 1'
#
loop_
_entity.id
_entity.type
_entity.pdbx_description
1 polymer ?
#
loop_
_entity_poly.entity_id
_entity_poly.type
_entity_poly.pdbx_seq_one_letter_code
_entity_poly.pdbx_strand_id
1 'polypeptide(L)'
;MKTLLFASLISIAMTASASADTVNFDNLKTGAAPPGWTAAQTGSGSAKWSVEKDDSAPSQPNVLKQSGEATFPVCFKNDTSLKDGFVEVKFKPVAGKEDQAGGVIWRVQDANNYYIARANALEDNVTIYHTINGKRVAFKNINTKVTSGVWHTLRVEFAGNKFAVTFDGNKVIEATDESFANAGKVGVWTKADSVTLFDNFTYGPR
;
A
#
# COMPACT_ATOMS: atom_id res chain seq x y z
N MET A 1 0.01 -61.38 29.62
CA MET A 1 -0.79 -60.14 29.52
C MET A 1 0.15 -58.96 29.65
N LYS A 2 0.47 -58.25 28.57
CA LYS A 2 1.31 -57.04 28.58
C LYS A 2 0.41 -55.85 28.25
N THR A 3 0.17 -55.01 29.24
CA THR A 3 -0.67 -53.81 29.12
C THR A 3 0.16 -52.70 28.49
N LEU A 4 -0.22 -52.27 27.27
CA LEU A 4 0.34 -51.09 26.61
C LEU A 4 -0.42 -49.85 27.09
N LEU A 5 0.27 -48.95 27.77
CA LEU A 5 -0.22 -47.62 28.12
C LEU A 5 0.05 -46.67 26.95
N PHE A 6 -1.00 -46.25 26.25
CA PHE A 6 -0.93 -45.15 25.29
C PHE A 6 -1.00 -43.83 26.04
N ALA A 7 0.10 -43.08 26.06
CA ALA A 7 0.11 -41.69 26.49
C ALA A 7 -0.40 -40.81 25.34
N SER A 8 -1.58 -40.21 25.50
CA SER A 8 -2.14 -39.26 24.54
C SER A 8 -1.52 -37.88 24.78
N LEU A 9 -0.71 -37.38 23.82
CA LEU A 9 -0.23 -36.00 23.84
C LEU A 9 -1.36 -35.07 23.40
N ILE A 10 -1.82 -34.21 24.30
CA ILE A 10 -2.72 -33.09 23.98
C ILE A 10 -1.87 -31.95 23.43
N SER A 11 -1.92 -31.73 22.13
CA SER A 11 -1.32 -30.57 21.48
C SER A 11 -2.22 -29.35 21.66
N ILE A 12 -1.80 -28.40 22.49
CA ILE A 12 -2.45 -27.09 22.59
C ILE A 12 -2.01 -26.28 21.36
N ALA A 13 -2.93 -26.09 20.41
CA ALA A 13 -2.71 -25.17 19.30
C ALA A 13 -2.81 -23.73 19.82
N MET A 14 -1.68 -23.03 19.89
CA MET A 14 -1.67 -21.59 20.12
C MET A 14 -2.11 -20.90 18.83
N THR A 15 -3.32 -20.36 18.81
CA THR A 15 -3.75 -19.43 17.76
C THR A 15 -3.01 -18.11 17.98
N ALA A 16 -2.00 -17.84 17.14
CA ALA A 16 -1.40 -16.52 17.03
C ALA A 16 -2.48 -15.56 16.51
N SER A 17 -2.85 -14.57 17.31
CA SER A 17 -3.68 -13.46 16.84
C SER A 17 -2.89 -12.71 15.76
N ALA A 18 -3.38 -12.76 14.52
CA ALA A 18 -2.94 -11.90 13.43
C ALA A 18 -3.18 -10.43 13.83
N SER A 19 -2.14 -9.72 14.29
CA SER A 19 -2.22 -8.29 14.58
C SER A 19 -2.00 -7.48 13.31
N ALA A 20 -2.80 -6.44 13.12
CA ALA A 20 -2.51 -5.39 12.17
C ALA A 20 -1.49 -4.40 12.79
N ASP A 21 -0.61 -3.87 11.97
CA ASP A 21 0.32 -2.80 12.32
C ASP A 21 -0.09 -1.50 11.61
N THR A 22 0.09 -0.35 12.28
CA THR A 22 -0.15 0.97 11.71
C THR A 22 1.09 1.86 11.84
N VAL A 23 1.43 2.57 10.76
CA VAL A 23 2.42 3.64 10.74
C VAL A 23 1.71 4.96 10.46
N ASN A 24 1.66 5.83 11.47
CA ASN A 24 1.08 7.17 11.41
C ASN A 24 2.11 8.28 11.13
N PHE A 25 3.40 7.96 11.08
CA PHE A 25 4.50 8.90 10.84
C PHE A 25 4.71 10.01 11.90
N ASP A 26 3.82 10.15 12.88
CA ASP A 26 3.79 11.23 13.87
C ASP A 26 5.07 11.39 14.71
N ASN A 27 5.69 10.26 15.07
CA ASN A 27 6.90 10.27 15.90
C ASN A 27 8.19 10.29 15.07
N LEU A 28 8.10 10.43 13.76
CA LEU A 28 9.25 10.39 12.86
C LEU A 28 9.81 11.79 12.62
N LYS A 29 11.12 11.86 12.43
CA LYS A 29 11.82 13.10 12.10
C LYS A 29 11.39 13.61 10.73
N THR A 30 11.02 14.89 10.66
CA THR A 30 10.61 15.55 9.42
C THR A 30 11.78 15.80 8.46
N GLY A 31 11.47 15.99 7.18
CA GLY A 31 12.42 16.37 6.12
C GLY A 31 13.21 15.22 5.49
N ALA A 32 12.92 13.97 5.88
CA ALA A 32 13.56 12.77 5.32
C ALA A 32 12.55 11.63 5.17
N ALA A 33 12.87 10.64 4.33
CA ALA A 33 12.07 9.44 4.20
C ALA A 33 12.00 8.68 5.55
N PRO A 34 10.90 7.97 5.85
CA PRO A 34 10.76 7.19 7.08
C PRO A 34 11.90 6.17 7.23
N PRO A 35 12.52 6.04 8.42
CA PRO A 35 13.53 5.01 8.66
C PRO A 35 12.92 3.61 8.48
N GLY A 36 13.68 2.69 7.89
CA GLY A 36 13.20 1.33 7.61
C GLY A 36 12.29 1.23 6.37
N TRP A 37 12.13 2.30 5.60
CA TRP A 37 11.44 2.30 4.31
C TRP A 37 12.42 2.49 3.18
N THR A 38 12.14 1.87 2.03
CA THR A 38 12.83 2.14 0.77
C THR A 38 12.01 3.16 0.00
N ALA A 39 12.55 4.38 -0.15
CA ALA A 39 12.04 5.41 -1.03
C ALA A 39 12.76 5.33 -2.38
N ALA A 40 12.02 4.98 -3.44
CA ALA A 40 12.56 4.77 -4.77
C ALA A 40 11.56 5.19 -5.87
N GLN A 41 11.85 4.79 -7.09
CA GLN A 41 10.98 4.99 -8.24
C GLN A 41 11.19 3.87 -9.26
N THR A 42 10.13 3.48 -9.94
CA THR A 42 10.21 2.75 -11.20
C THR A 42 10.40 3.74 -12.33
N GLY A 43 11.22 3.40 -13.32
CA GLY A 43 11.45 4.25 -14.49
C GLY A 43 12.36 5.45 -14.19
N SER A 44 12.09 6.58 -14.82
CA SER A 44 12.95 7.77 -14.80
C SER A 44 12.40 8.90 -13.91
N GLY A 45 13.21 9.94 -13.73
CA GLY A 45 12.88 11.14 -12.94
C GLY A 45 13.55 11.15 -11.58
N SER A 46 12.93 11.81 -10.60
CA SER A 46 13.37 11.86 -9.21
C SER A 46 12.18 11.96 -8.27
N ALA A 47 11.85 10.83 -7.61
CA ALA A 47 10.90 10.80 -6.53
C ALA A 47 11.48 11.48 -5.29
N LYS A 48 10.62 12.21 -4.57
CA LYS A 48 10.98 12.85 -3.30
C LYS A 48 9.97 12.44 -2.25
N TRP A 49 10.43 11.62 -1.30
CA TRP A 49 9.65 11.15 -0.16
C TRP A 49 10.20 11.76 1.13
N SER A 50 9.34 12.38 1.92
CA SER A 50 9.72 12.93 3.23
C SER A 50 8.56 12.89 4.21
N VAL A 51 8.88 12.71 5.50
CA VAL A 51 7.95 12.99 6.59
C VAL A 51 7.83 14.50 6.73
N GLU A 52 6.62 15.04 6.77
CA GLU A 52 6.34 16.47 6.83
C GLU A 52 5.21 16.75 7.83
N LYS A 53 5.18 17.96 8.38
CA LYS A 53 4.04 18.42 9.18
C LYS A 53 2.86 18.75 8.25
N ASP A 54 1.66 18.36 8.66
CA ASP A 54 0.41 18.80 8.04
C ASP A 54 -0.68 18.84 9.11
N ASP A 55 -1.19 20.02 9.44
CA ASP A 55 -2.19 20.18 10.50
C ASP A 55 -3.55 19.54 10.14
N SER A 56 -3.73 19.19 8.88
CA SER A 56 -4.91 18.51 8.35
C SER A 56 -4.78 16.98 8.41
N ALA A 57 -3.66 16.43 8.88
CA ALA A 57 -3.40 15.00 8.93
C ALA A 57 -4.45 14.24 9.78
N PRO A 58 -4.93 13.06 9.33
CA PRO A 58 -5.88 12.25 10.08
C PRO A 58 -5.37 11.86 11.48
N SER A 59 -4.07 11.63 11.62
CA SER A 59 -3.32 11.65 12.88
C SER A 59 -2.24 12.73 12.81
N GLN A 60 -2.10 13.50 13.88
CA GLN A 60 -1.18 14.63 13.96
C GLN A 60 0.09 14.26 14.74
N PRO A 61 1.25 14.85 14.41
CA PRO A 61 1.40 16.05 13.57
C PRO A 61 1.91 15.81 12.14
N ASN A 62 2.27 14.57 11.77
CA ASN A 62 3.07 14.34 10.57
C ASN A 62 2.40 13.42 9.55
N VAL A 63 2.83 13.56 8.30
CA VAL A 63 2.42 12.72 7.17
C VAL A 63 3.65 12.27 6.39
N LEU A 64 3.53 11.20 5.63
CA LEU A 64 4.47 10.90 4.54
C LEU A 64 4.03 11.66 3.29
N LYS A 65 4.93 12.44 2.69
CA LYS A 65 4.69 13.21 1.48
C LYS A 65 5.52 12.68 0.32
N GLN A 66 4.88 12.49 -0.83
CA GLN A 66 5.55 12.46 -2.13
C GLN A 66 5.46 13.87 -2.74
N SER A 67 6.58 14.42 -3.23
CA SER A 67 6.62 15.73 -3.90
C SER A 67 7.65 15.85 -5.03
N GLY A 68 8.10 14.70 -5.55
CA GLY A 68 9.05 14.64 -6.66
C GLY A 68 8.35 14.28 -7.96
N GLU A 69 9.07 14.38 -9.07
CA GLU A 69 8.56 14.08 -10.40
C GLU A 69 9.29 12.85 -10.95
N ALA A 70 8.59 11.73 -11.05
CA ALA A 70 9.15 10.49 -11.62
C ALA A 70 8.05 9.68 -12.29
N THR A 71 8.43 8.72 -13.14
CA THR A 71 7.44 7.86 -13.83
C THR A 71 6.49 7.24 -12.82
N PHE A 72 7.01 6.44 -11.87
CA PHE A 72 6.24 5.89 -10.77
C PHE A 72 7.03 5.92 -9.44
N PRO A 73 6.84 6.96 -8.60
CA PRO A 73 7.35 6.97 -7.23
C PRO A 73 6.82 5.79 -6.40
N VAL A 74 7.71 5.11 -5.68
CA VAL A 74 7.38 4.02 -4.75
C VAL A 74 8.01 4.25 -3.38
N CYS A 75 7.29 3.93 -2.31
CA CYS A 75 7.84 3.91 -0.96
C CYS A 75 7.29 2.71 -0.19
N PHE A 76 8.14 1.76 0.20
CA PHE A 76 7.69 0.51 0.83
C PHE A 76 8.49 0.16 2.08
N LYS A 77 7.82 -0.51 3.02
CA LYS A 77 8.36 -0.83 4.35
C LYS A 77 9.20 -2.12 4.30
N ASN A 78 10.46 -2.06 4.73
CA ASN A 78 11.46 -3.09 4.42
C ASN A 78 11.29 -4.40 5.19
N ASP A 79 10.73 -4.34 6.39
CA ASP A 79 10.52 -5.45 7.33
C ASP A 79 9.14 -6.12 7.17
N THR A 80 8.43 -5.86 6.07
CA THR A 80 7.14 -6.48 5.77
C THR A 80 7.29 -7.63 4.77
N SER A 81 6.50 -8.70 4.93
CA SER A 81 6.40 -9.77 3.94
C SER A 81 5.06 -10.48 4.07
N LEU A 82 4.10 -10.10 3.21
CA LEU A 82 2.74 -10.64 3.23
C LEU A 82 2.48 -11.43 1.95
N LYS A 83 2.08 -12.70 2.10
CA LYS A 83 1.52 -13.50 1.01
C LYS A 83 0.04 -13.19 0.85
N ASP A 84 -0.71 -13.36 1.93
CA ASP A 84 -2.13 -13.08 2.02
C ASP A 84 -2.34 -12.10 3.18
N GLY A 85 -3.21 -11.11 3.01
CA GLY A 85 -3.35 -10.02 3.95
C GLY A 85 -4.06 -8.82 3.36
N PHE A 86 -3.75 -7.67 3.92
CA PHE A 86 -4.25 -6.39 3.42
C PHE A 86 -3.20 -5.29 3.57
N VAL A 87 -3.40 -4.23 2.80
CA VAL A 87 -2.77 -2.93 3.00
C VAL A 87 -3.81 -1.83 2.82
N GLU A 88 -3.76 -0.84 3.69
CA GLU A 88 -4.66 0.30 3.74
C GLU A 88 -3.86 1.57 4.01
N VAL A 89 -4.30 2.69 3.43
CA VAL A 89 -3.71 3.99 3.74
C VAL A 89 -4.78 5.07 3.62
N LYS A 90 -4.64 6.13 4.43
CA LYS A 90 -5.30 7.40 4.17
C LYS A 90 -4.41 8.24 3.29
N PHE A 91 -4.93 8.82 2.22
CA PHE A 91 -4.16 9.66 1.31
C PHE A 91 -4.92 10.93 0.94
N LYS A 92 -4.18 12.01 0.66
CA LYS A 92 -4.69 13.30 0.20
C LYS A 92 -3.94 13.70 -1.07
N PRO A 93 -4.54 13.59 -2.27
CA PRO A 93 -3.94 14.12 -3.49
C PRO A 93 -4.02 15.64 -3.44
N VAL A 94 -2.89 16.35 -3.54
CA VAL A 94 -2.81 17.81 -3.31
C VAL A 94 -2.61 18.59 -4.59
N ALA A 95 -1.70 18.14 -5.45
CA ALA A 95 -1.31 18.84 -6.66
C ALA A 95 -0.70 17.88 -7.68
N GLY A 96 -0.40 18.41 -8.87
CA GLY A 96 0.08 17.68 -10.04
C GLY A 96 -0.78 18.04 -11.26
N LYS A 97 -0.15 18.12 -12.42
CA LYS A 97 -0.77 18.49 -13.70
C LYS A 97 -0.96 17.29 -14.60
N GLU A 98 -0.04 16.33 -14.58
CA GLU A 98 -0.15 15.10 -15.35
C GLU A 98 -1.02 14.07 -14.61
N ASP A 99 -0.83 13.96 -13.30
CA ASP A 99 -1.65 13.13 -12.42
C ASP A 99 -1.82 13.78 -11.05
N GLN A 100 -2.90 13.41 -10.37
CA GLN A 100 -3.09 13.65 -8.94
C GLN A 100 -3.46 12.34 -8.28
N ALA A 101 -2.49 11.42 -8.23
CA ALA A 101 -2.68 10.03 -7.87
C ALA A 101 -2.08 9.67 -6.50
N GLY A 102 -2.74 8.75 -5.82
CA GLY A 102 -2.24 8.07 -4.64
C GLY A 102 -2.64 6.59 -4.69
N GLY A 103 -1.81 5.73 -4.13
CA GLY A 103 -2.06 4.29 -4.19
C GLY A 103 -1.35 3.49 -3.13
N VAL A 104 -1.80 2.24 -2.99
CA VAL A 104 -1.15 1.20 -2.19
C VAL A 104 -0.52 0.17 -3.11
N ILE A 105 0.58 -0.42 -2.65
CA ILE A 105 1.30 -1.50 -3.35
C ILE A 105 1.47 -2.71 -2.42
N TRP A 106 1.37 -3.91 -2.98
CA TRP A 106 1.50 -5.17 -2.25
C TRP A 106 2.28 -6.21 -3.06
N ARG A 107 2.72 -7.25 -2.35
CA ARG A 107 3.65 -8.29 -2.84
C ARG A 107 4.87 -7.69 -3.55
N VAL A 108 5.35 -6.54 -3.04
CA VAL A 108 6.49 -5.83 -3.59
C VAL A 108 7.74 -6.67 -3.42
N GLN A 109 8.37 -7.05 -4.55
CA GLN A 109 9.65 -7.75 -4.56
C GLN A 109 10.80 -6.72 -4.55
N ASP A 110 10.67 -5.73 -5.43
CA ASP A 110 11.59 -4.60 -5.60
C ASP A 110 10.85 -3.39 -6.23
N ALA A 111 11.58 -2.32 -6.53
CA ALA A 111 11.03 -1.09 -7.11
C ALA A 111 10.51 -1.22 -8.56
N ASN A 112 10.59 -2.40 -9.18
CA ASN A 112 10.14 -2.69 -10.54
C ASN A 112 9.14 -3.86 -10.62
N ASN A 113 8.80 -4.48 -9.49
CA ASN A 113 8.00 -5.71 -9.43
C ASN A 113 7.00 -5.69 -8.24
N TYR A 114 5.75 -5.32 -8.51
CA TYR A 114 4.70 -5.16 -7.49
C TYR A 114 3.29 -5.02 -8.09
N TYR A 115 2.27 -5.24 -7.27
CA TYR A 115 0.88 -4.87 -7.59
C TYR A 115 0.53 -3.46 -7.09
N ILE A 116 -0.47 -2.82 -7.70
CA ILE A 116 -0.91 -1.46 -7.38
C ILE A 116 -2.43 -1.36 -7.38
N ALA A 117 -3.00 -0.64 -6.42
CA ALA A 117 -4.31 -0.01 -6.52
C ALA A 117 -4.09 1.50 -6.45
N ARG A 118 -4.58 2.22 -7.47
CA ARG A 118 -4.40 3.67 -7.63
C ARG A 118 -5.76 4.34 -7.64
N ALA A 119 -5.92 5.40 -6.85
CA ALA A 119 -6.97 6.39 -7.01
C ALA A 119 -6.38 7.67 -7.64
N ASN A 120 -7.12 8.33 -8.54
CA ASN A 120 -6.65 9.53 -9.25
C ASN A 120 -7.71 10.63 -9.33
N ALA A 121 -7.37 11.82 -8.84
CA ALA A 121 -8.28 12.98 -8.79
C ALA A 121 -8.50 13.66 -10.14
N LEU A 122 -7.55 13.58 -11.08
CA LEU A 122 -7.72 14.18 -12.42
C LEU A 122 -8.54 13.29 -13.34
N GLU A 123 -8.45 11.97 -13.16
CA GLU A 123 -9.17 10.99 -13.99
C GLU A 123 -10.49 10.51 -13.37
N ASP A 124 -10.78 10.88 -12.12
CA ASP A 124 -11.94 10.41 -11.33
C ASP A 124 -12.13 8.89 -11.44
N ASN A 125 -11.09 8.14 -11.05
CA ASN A 125 -11.12 6.69 -11.09
C ASN A 125 -10.29 6.00 -10.01
N VAL A 126 -10.59 4.73 -9.84
CA VAL A 126 -9.73 3.75 -9.17
C VAL A 126 -9.37 2.66 -10.18
N THR A 127 -8.10 2.30 -10.23
CA THR A 127 -7.57 1.30 -11.17
C THR A 127 -6.59 0.37 -10.45
N ILE A 128 -6.65 -0.91 -10.80
CA ILE A 128 -5.70 -1.93 -10.32
C ILE A 128 -4.73 -2.32 -11.43
N TYR A 129 -3.46 -2.50 -11.09
CA TYR A 129 -2.36 -2.83 -12.00
C TYR A 129 -1.41 -3.87 -11.40
N HIS A 130 -0.58 -4.48 -12.25
CA HIS A 130 0.77 -4.91 -11.85
C HIS A 130 1.84 -4.07 -12.53
N THR A 131 3.04 -4.12 -11.97
CA THR A 131 4.29 -3.69 -12.61
C THR A 131 5.23 -4.88 -12.60
N ILE A 132 5.70 -5.32 -13.76
CA ILE A 132 6.68 -6.40 -13.91
C ILE A 132 7.84 -5.86 -14.73
N ASN A 133 9.07 -5.99 -14.22
CA ASN A 133 10.27 -5.44 -14.83
C ASN A 133 10.10 -3.96 -15.25
N GLY A 134 9.43 -3.19 -14.38
CA GLY A 134 9.17 -1.77 -14.57
C GLY A 134 8.05 -1.43 -15.56
N LYS A 135 7.43 -2.44 -16.20
CA LYS A 135 6.29 -2.24 -17.10
C LYS A 135 4.98 -2.42 -16.35
N ARG A 136 4.20 -1.34 -16.28
CA ARG A 136 2.87 -1.33 -15.65
C ARG A 136 1.77 -1.75 -16.63
N VAL A 137 0.86 -2.62 -16.21
CA VAL A 137 -0.33 -3.06 -16.99
C VAL A 137 -1.56 -3.05 -16.09
N ALA A 138 -2.68 -2.54 -16.60
CA ALA A 138 -3.94 -2.46 -15.87
C ALA A 138 -4.74 -3.77 -16.01
N PHE A 139 -5.47 -4.13 -14.96
CA PHE A 139 -6.41 -5.26 -15.00
C PHE A 139 -7.87 -4.80 -15.03
N LYS A 140 -8.20 -3.79 -14.22
CA LYS A 140 -9.57 -3.33 -14.02
C LYS A 140 -9.60 -1.87 -13.57
N ASN A 141 -10.59 -1.14 -14.06
CA ASN A 141 -10.84 0.26 -13.77
C ASN A 141 -12.30 0.47 -13.40
N ILE A 142 -12.55 1.43 -12.51
CA ILE A 142 -13.89 1.93 -12.20
C ILE A 142 -13.84 3.45 -12.08
N ASN A 143 -14.84 4.13 -12.66
CA ASN A 143 -14.97 5.57 -12.48
C ASN A 143 -15.61 5.83 -11.12
N THR A 144 -14.99 6.69 -10.33
CA THR A 144 -15.49 7.13 -9.02
C THR A 144 -14.84 8.47 -8.70
N LYS A 145 -15.59 9.37 -8.06
CA LYS A 145 -15.07 10.69 -7.73
C LYS A 145 -13.89 10.55 -6.76
N VAL A 146 -12.77 11.17 -7.10
CA VAL A 146 -11.62 11.35 -6.19
C VAL A 146 -11.40 12.85 -6.05
N THR A 147 -11.53 13.37 -4.84
CA THR A 147 -11.55 14.82 -4.60
C THR A 147 -10.15 15.31 -4.20
N SER A 148 -9.58 16.19 -5.01
CA SER A 148 -8.30 16.84 -4.69
C SER A 148 -8.40 17.67 -3.40
N GLY A 149 -7.34 17.66 -2.60
CA GLY A 149 -7.25 18.35 -1.31
C GLY A 149 -8.01 17.69 -0.15
N VAL A 150 -8.65 16.54 -0.37
CA VAL A 150 -9.43 15.81 0.65
C VAL A 150 -8.76 14.50 1.01
N TRP A 151 -8.86 14.10 2.28
CA TRP A 151 -8.40 12.79 2.74
C TRP A 151 -9.39 11.70 2.33
N HIS A 152 -8.85 10.70 1.65
CA HIS A 152 -9.54 9.48 1.23
C HIS A 152 -8.90 8.25 1.88
N THR A 153 -9.62 7.14 1.95
CA THR A 153 -9.10 5.85 2.38
C THR A 153 -9.06 4.87 1.21
N LEU A 154 -7.92 4.24 0.98
CA LEU A 154 -7.75 3.19 -0.02
C LEU A 154 -7.19 1.92 0.63
N ARG A 155 -7.92 0.82 0.44
CA ARG A 155 -7.58 -0.50 0.97
C ARG A 155 -7.57 -1.53 -0.15
N VAL A 156 -6.64 -2.46 -0.11
CA VAL A 156 -6.72 -3.72 -0.85
C VAL A 156 -6.56 -4.90 0.09
N GLU A 157 -7.48 -5.85 -0.02
CA GLU A 157 -7.34 -7.19 0.54
C GLU A 157 -6.88 -8.15 -0.55
N PHE A 158 -5.93 -9.01 -0.23
CA PHE A 158 -5.34 -9.95 -1.17
C PHE A 158 -5.18 -11.33 -0.53
N ALA A 159 -5.67 -12.37 -1.21
CA ALA A 159 -5.54 -13.76 -0.77
C ALA A 159 -5.46 -14.69 -1.99
N GLY A 160 -4.39 -15.49 -2.08
CA GLY A 160 -4.11 -16.29 -3.27
C GLY A 160 -3.96 -15.40 -4.51
N ASN A 161 -4.77 -15.62 -5.54
CA ASN A 161 -4.79 -14.79 -6.74
C ASN A 161 -5.94 -13.76 -6.74
N LYS A 162 -6.69 -13.58 -5.64
CA LYS A 162 -7.88 -12.72 -5.56
C LYS A 162 -7.59 -11.43 -4.82
N PHE A 163 -8.06 -10.31 -5.37
CA PHE A 163 -7.91 -8.97 -4.80
C PHE A 163 -9.27 -8.27 -4.70
N ALA A 164 -9.50 -7.58 -3.58
CA ALA A 164 -10.65 -6.72 -3.36
C ALA A 164 -10.19 -5.32 -2.94
N VAL A 165 -10.50 -4.31 -3.75
CA VAL A 165 -10.16 -2.90 -3.47
C VAL A 165 -11.39 -2.20 -2.90
N THR A 166 -11.17 -1.50 -1.79
CA THR A 166 -12.16 -0.65 -1.13
C THR A 166 -11.67 0.79 -1.16
N PHE A 167 -12.52 1.71 -1.59
CA PHE A 167 -12.26 3.15 -1.64
C PHE A 167 -13.35 3.87 -0.83
N ASP A 168 -12.94 4.66 0.16
CA ASP A 168 -13.83 5.34 1.11
C ASP A 168 -14.91 4.43 1.69
N GLY A 169 -14.51 3.22 2.12
CA GLY A 169 -15.41 2.22 2.72
C GLY A 169 -16.26 1.43 1.72
N ASN A 170 -16.28 1.80 0.45
CA ASN A 170 -17.04 1.09 -0.59
C ASN A 170 -16.15 0.11 -1.33
N LYS A 171 -16.55 -1.15 -1.45
CA LYS A 171 -15.85 -2.12 -2.30
C LYS A 171 -16.08 -1.74 -3.77
N VAL A 172 -15.02 -1.35 -4.48
CA VAL A 172 -15.09 -0.79 -5.84
C VAL A 172 -14.53 -1.70 -6.93
N ILE A 173 -13.58 -2.59 -6.58
CA ILE A 173 -12.98 -3.54 -7.54
C ILE A 173 -12.85 -4.91 -6.87
N GLU A 174 -13.22 -5.95 -7.61
CA GLU A 174 -12.77 -7.32 -7.41
C GLU A 174 -12.05 -7.78 -8.68
N ALA A 175 -10.86 -8.37 -8.52
CA ALA A 175 -9.99 -8.79 -9.61
C ALA A 175 -9.21 -10.06 -9.23
N THR A 176 -8.68 -10.73 -10.25
CA THR A 176 -7.75 -11.85 -10.07
C THR A 176 -6.50 -11.65 -10.91
N ASP A 177 -5.33 -11.99 -10.37
CA ASP A 177 -4.07 -12.03 -11.11
C ASP A 177 -3.07 -12.99 -10.46
N GLU A 178 -2.23 -13.64 -11.26
CA GLU A 178 -1.29 -14.70 -10.84
C GLU A 178 0.19 -14.32 -11.02
N SER A 179 0.48 -13.08 -11.42
CA SER A 179 1.84 -12.62 -11.73
C SER A 179 2.82 -12.70 -10.56
N PHE A 180 2.35 -12.52 -9.32
CA PHE A 180 3.17 -12.65 -8.12
C PHE A 180 2.52 -13.63 -7.13
N ALA A 181 3.06 -14.85 -7.04
CA ALA A 181 2.57 -15.91 -6.15
C ALA A 181 3.21 -15.89 -4.74
N ASN A 182 4.35 -15.21 -4.60
CA ASN A 182 5.13 -15.18 -3.36
C ASN A 182 4.73 -14.01 -2.46
N ALA A 183 5.08 -14.13 -1.18
CA ALA A 183 5.00 -13.01 -0.24
C ALA A 183 5.88 -11.85 -0.72
N GLY A 184 5.52 -10.64 -0.31
CA GLY A 184 6.36 -9.46 -0.56
C GLY A 184 5.99 -8.30 0.34
N LYS A 185 6.73 -7.21 0.19
CA LYS A 185 6.55 -6.01 1.01
C LYS A 185 5.27 -5.28 0.64
N VAL A 186 4.88 -4.33 1.48
CA VAL A 186 3.76 -3.41 1.25
C VAL A 186 4.23 -1.96 1.34
N GLY A 187 3.50 -1.05 0.69
CA GLY A 187 3.86 0.36 0.66
C GLY A 187 2.85 1.25 -0.05
N VAL A 188 3.30 2.44 -0.43
CA VAL A 188 2.53 3.47 -1.13
C VAL A 188 3.18 3.86 -2.46
N TRP A 189 2.38 4.50 -3.32
CA TRP A 189 2.72 4.75 -4.72
C TRP A 189 2.07 6.03 -5.25
N THR A 190 2.75 6.76 -6.15
CA THR A 190 2.16 7.86 -6.93
C THR A 190 2.59 7.80 -8.41
N LYS A 191 2.18 8.76 -9.24
CA LYS A 191 2.52 8.87 -10.67
C LYS A 191 3.01 10.27 -11.01
N ALA A 192 3.96 10.35 -11.94
CA ALA A 192 4.38 11.62 -12.56
C ALA A 192 4.69 12.70 -11.51
N ASP A 193 4.03 13.85 -11.59
CA ASP A 193 4.19 15.02 -10.74
C ASP A 193 3.16 15.10 -9.59
N SER A 194 2.50 13.97 -9.26
CA SER A 194 1.52 13.90 -8.16
C SER A 194 2.14 14.25 -6.82
N VAL A 195 1.76 15.39 -6.25
CA VAL A 195 2.02 15.70 -4.84
C VAL A 195 0.91 15.09 -3.99
N THR A 196 1.24 14.06 -3.23
CA THR A 196 0.28 13.30 -2.42
C THR A 196 0.80 13.10 -1.01
N LEU A 197 -0.09 13.29 -0.03
CA LEU A 197 0.18 13.00 1.38
C LEU A 197 -0.42 11.66 1.75
N PHE A 198 0.23 10.94 2.66
CA PHE A 198 -0.16 9.63 3.16
C PHE A 198 -0.06 9.62 4.68
N ASP A 199 -1.02 8.96 5.30
CA ASP A 199 -1.09 8.81 6.75
C ASP A 199 -1.83 7.51 7.12
N ASN A 200 -1.67 7.06 8.37
CA ASN A 200 -2.30 5.86 8.91
C ASN A 200 -2.14 4.63 8.00
N PHE A 201 -0.91 4.39 7.54
CA PHE A 201 -0.58 3.22 6.72
C PHE A 201 -0.70 1.95 7.56
N THR A 202 -1.71 1.13 7.27
CA THR A 202 -2.06 -0.05 8.06
C THR A 202 -1.95 -1.31 7.21
N TYR A 203 -1.35 -2.36 7.75
CA TYR A 203 -1.19 -3.63 7.06
C TYR A 203 -1.26 -4.80 8.04
N GLY A 204 -1.54 -5.99 7.53
CA GLY A 204 -1.55 -7.19 8.35
C GLY A 204 -1.88 -8.44 7.56
N PRO A 205 -1.60 -9.63 8.14
CA PRO A 205 -2.12 -10.88 7.60
C PRO A 205 -3.65 -10.92 7.69
N ARG A 206 -4.24 -11.76 6.85
CA ARG A 206 -5.69 -12.03 6.82
C ARG A 206 -6.06 -13.09 7.86
#